data_AF-A0A3E1NWP9-F1
#
_entry.id   AF-A0A3E1NWP9-F1
#
_cell.length_a   1.000
_cell.length_b   1.000
_cell.length_c   1.000
_cell.angle_alpha   90.00
_cell.angle_beta   90.00
_cell.angle_gamma   90.00
#
_symmetry.space_group_name_H-M   'P 1'
#
loop_
_entity.id
_entity.type
_entity.pdbx_description
1 polymer ?
#
loop_
_entity_poly.entity_id
_entity_poly.type
_entity_poly.pdbx_seq_one_letter_code
_entity_poly.pdbx_strand_id
1 'polypeptide(L)'
;MGFASASFYSYDIGGSVDTVLHDYKQGIMQQQNNRFKKLVYQYDLISGKTNQLDYQPGQKDAFYHRYTYDAINRVTNVETSQDGIYWENDAYLPVL
;
A
#
# COMPACT_ATOMS: atom_id res chain seq x y z
N MET A 1 -4.61 26.44 -9.71
CA MET A 1 -5.30 25.91 -8.50
C MET A 1 -4.36 25.93 -7.31
N GLY A 2 -4.78 26.60 -6.23
CA GLY A 2 -4.12 26.55 -4.92
C GLY A 2 -4.73 25.42 -4.09
N PHE A 3 -3.89 24.48 -3.65
CA PHE A 3 -4.27 23.40 -2.72
C PHE A 3 -3.06 23.09 -1.85
N ALA A 4 -3.30 22.66 -0.60
CA ALA A 4 -2.25 22.23 0.31
C ALA A 4 -1.83 20.78 0.06
N SER A 5 -2.82 19.91 -0.16
CA SER A 5 -2.62 18.52 -0.51
C SER A 5 -3.69 18.02 -1.47
N ALA A 6 -3.37 16.98 -2.25
CA ALA A 6 -4.31 16.26 -3.09
C ALA A 6 -4.02 14.76 -3.04
N SER A 7 -5.03 13.94 -3.28
CA SER A 7 -4.90 12.48 -3.45
C SER A 7 -5.46 12.10 -4.81
N PHE A 8 -4.65 11.42 -5.61
CA PHE A 8 -5.03 10.93 -6.92
C PHE A 8 -5.17 9.41 -6.85
N TYR A 9 -6.29 8.90 -7.35
CA TYR A 9 -6.59 7.47 -7.40
C TYR A 9 -6.59 7.01 -8.85
N SER A 10 -5.97 5.87 -9.09
CA SER A 10 -6.10 5.11 -10.32
C SER A 10 -6.73 3.77 -10.01
N TYR A 11 -7.32 3.16 -11.01
CA TYR A 11 -8.09 1.93 -10.86
C TYR A 11 -7.63 0.91 -11.90
N ASP A 12 -7.63 -0.36 -11.52
CA ASP A 12 -7.40 -1.48 -12.43
C ASP A 12 -8.63 -1.76 -13.31
N ILE A 13 -8.52 -2.78 -14.17
CA ILE A 13 -9.62 -3.18 -15.08
C ILE A 13 -10.86 -3.71 -14.32
N GLY A 14 -10.68 -4.17 -13.08
CA GLY A 14 -11.76 -4.61 -12.20
C GLY A 14 -12.41 -3.46 -11.41
N GLY A 15 -11.88 -2.25 -11.51
CA GLY A 15 -12.35 -1.08 -10.78
C GLY A 15 -11.85 -1.00 -9.33
N SER A 16 -10.90 -1.85 -8.94
CA SER A 16 -10.22 -1.75 -7.64
C SER A 16 -9.12 -0.68 -7.71
N VAL A 17 -8.77 -0.08 -6.58
CA VAL A 17 -7.77 1.02 -6.54
C VAL A 17 -6.37 0.48 -6.80
N ASP A 18 -5.80 0.73 -7.98
CA ASP A 18 -4.45 0.27 -8.33
C ASP A 18 -3.37 1.06 -7.57
N THR A 19 -3.36 2.38 -7.77
CA THR A 19 -2.35 3.27 -7.18
C THR A 19 -3.02 4.50 -6.58
N VAL A 20 -2.57 4.88 -5.37
CA VAL A 20 -2.85 6.18 -4.75
C VAL A 20 -1.59 7.03 -4.75
N LEU A 21 -1.68 8.26 -5.24
CA LEU A 21 -0.61 9.26 -5.13
C LEU A 21 -1.08 10.41 -4.25
N HIS A 22 -0.44 10.58 -3.10
CA HIS A 22 -0.57 11.78 -2.29
C HIS A 22 0.42 12.83 -2.78
N ASP A 23 -0.10 14.02 -3.06
CA ASP A 23 0.63 15.22 -3.43
C ASP A 23 0.53 16.23 -2.28
N TYR A 24 1.62 16.43 -1.53
CA TYR A 24 1.74 17.42 -0.47
C TYR A 24 2.37 18.72 -0.98
N LYS A 25 1.61 19.51 -1.74
CA LYS A 25 2.07 20.74 -2.39
C LYS A 25 2.51 21.85 -1.43
N GLN A 26 2.06 21.84 -0.18
CA GLN A 26 2.45 22.78 0.87
C GLN A 26 2.90 22.04 2.13
N GLY A 27 3.71 22.70 2.97
CA GLY A 27 4.20 22.14 4.24
C GLY A 27 5.56 21.45 4.14
N ILE A 28 5.93 20.73 5.21
CA ILE A 28 7.29 20.20 5.40
C ILE A 28 7.70 19.21 4.31
N MET A 29 6.75 18.41 3.80
CA MET A 29 7.02 17.42 2.76
C MET A 29 7.47 18.08 1.46
N GLN A 30 6.83 19.18 1.02
CA GLN A 30 7.30 19.95 -0.14
C GLN A 30 8.65 20.62 0.14
N GLN A 31 8.83 21.21 1.34
CA GLN A 31 10.07 21.89 1.72
C GLN A 31 11.28 20.96 1.73
N GLN A 32 11.07 19.69 2.06
CA GLN A 32 12.11 18.65 2.10
C GLN A 32 12.25 17.89 0.77
N ASN A 33 11.66 18.37 -0.33
CA ASN A 33 11.66 17.69 -1.63
C ASN A 33 11.10 16.25 -1.56
N ASN A 34 10.12 16.03 -0.67
CA ASN A 34 9.49 14.75 -0.36
C ASN A 34 7.97 14.78 -0.62
N ARG A 35 7.56 15.60 -1.60
CA ARG A 35 6.15 15.97 -1.84
C ARG A 35 5.22 14.83 -2.19
N PHE A 36 5.71 13.83 -2.91
CA PHE A 36 4.87 12.78 -3.47
C PHE A 36 5.03 11.49 -2.69
N LYS A 37 3.91 10.92 -2.25
CA LYS A 37 3.86 9.61 -1.59
C LYS A 37 2.93 8.67 -2.32
N LYS A 38 3.47 7.52 -2.72
CA LYS A 38 2.79 6.53 -3.53
C LYS A 38 2.44 5.30 -2.70
N LEU A 39 1.21 4.82 -2.88
CA LEU A 39 0.74 3.51 -2.43
C LEU A 39 0.35 2.72 -3.67
N VAL A 40 0.83 1.48 -3.80
CA VAL A 40 0.47 0.56 -4.89
C VAL A 40 -0.17 -0.68 -4.27
N TYR A 41 -1.36 -1.02 -4.75
CA TYR A 41 -2.11 -2.20 -4.29
C TYR A 41 -1.93 -3.33 -5.29
N GLN A 42 -1.83 -4.55 -4.78
CA GLN A 42 -1.83 -5.76 -5.60
C GLN A 42 -3.00 -6.63 -5.16
N TYR A 43 -3.94 -6.84 -6.09
CA TYR A 43 -5.14 -7.64 -5.83
C TYR A 43 -5.06 -9.02 -6.46
N ASP A 44 -5.76 -9.97 -5.85
CA ASP A 44 -6.21 -11.18 -6.52
C ASP A 44 -7.43 -10.84 -7.39
N LEU A 45 -7.28 -10.94 -8.72
CA LEU A 45 -8.32 -10.52 -9.68
C LEU A 45 -9.62 -11.33 -9.59
N ILE A 46 -9.59 -12.53 -9.01
CA ILE A 46 -10.77 -13.40 -8.94
C ILE A 46 -11.57 -13.13 -7.67
N SER A 47 -10.88 -12.95 -6.54
CA SER A 47 -11.49 -12.77 -5.21
C SER A 47 -11.58 -11.32 -4.75
N GLY A 48 -10.89 -10.39 -5.42
CA GLY A 48 -10.85 -8.97 -5.06
C GLY A 48 -10.04 -8.67 -3.79
N LYS A 49 -9.31 -9.65 -3.24
CA LYS A 49 -8.51 -9.48 -2.02
C LYS A 49 -7.25 -8.69 -2.30
N THR A 50 -6.82 -7.87 -1.34
CA THR A 50 -5.49 -7.25 -1.35
C THR A 50 -4.45 -8.26 -0.91
N ASN A 51 -3.62 -8.75 -1.82
CA ASN A 51 -2.50 -9.61 -1.44
C ASN A 51 -1.34 -8.80 -0.87
N GLN A 52 -1.13 -7.58 -1.37
CA GLN A 52 0.00 -6.74 -0.98
C GLN A 52 -0.29 -5.25 -1.13
N LEU A 53 0.29 -4.43 -0.25
CA LEU A 53 0.29 -2.97 -0.27
C LEU A 53 1.73 -2.46 -0.17
N ASP A 54 2.15 -1.72 -1.20
CA ASP A 54 3.50 -1.18 -1.31
C ASP A 54 3.47 0.33 -1.08
N TYR A 55 4.01 0.78 0.03
CA TYR A 55 4.33 2.19 0.24
C TYR A 55 5.68 2.51 -0.39
N GLN A 56 5.70 3.51 -1.25
CA GLN A 56 6.89 4.07 -1.87
C GLN A 56 7.83 3.01 -2.50
N PRO A 57 7.31 2.06 -3.33
CA PRO A 57 8.13 0.98 -3.86
C PRO A 57 9.35 1.52 -4.63
N GLY A 58 10.53 0.97 -4.31
CA GLY A 58 11.81 1.38 -4.90
C GLY A 58 12.37 2.70 -4.39
N GLN A 59 11.74 3.34 -3.40
CA GLN A 59 12.28 4.53 -2.74
C GLN A 59 13.02 4.16 -1.45
N LYS A 60 13.81 5.10 -0.93
CA LYS A 60 14.56 4.90 0.31
C LYS A 60 13.67 4.64 1.53
N ASP A 61 12.46 5.20 1.53
CA ASP A 61 11.47 5.02 2.58
C ASP A 61 10.42 3.97 2.23
N ALA A 62 10.73 3.01 1.34
CA ALA A 62 9.83 1.94 0.99
C ALA A 62 9.40 1.12 2.22
N PHE A 63 8.13 0.73 2.24
CA PHE A 63 7.59 -0.16 3.25
C PHE A 63 6.47 -1.00 2.66
N TYR A 64 6.46 -2.29 2.96
CA TYR A 64 5.61 -3.26 2.28
C TYR A 64 4.77 -4.00 3.31
N HIS A 65 3.53 -4.31 2.95
CA HIS A 65 2.65 -5.19 3.72
C HIS A 65 2.11 -6.27 2.81
N ARG A 66 2.09 -7.52 3.24
CA ARG A 66 1.41 -8.60 2.53
C ARG A 66 0.51 -9.39 3.46
N TYR A 67 -0.57 -9.92 2.89
CA TYR A 67 -1.65 -10.53 3.64
C TYR A 67 -1.84 -11.98 3.19
N THR A 68 -1.94 -12.89 4.16
CA THR A 68 -2.36 -14.28 3.91
C THR A 68 -3.79 -14.46 4.37
N TYR A 69 -4.54 -15.28 3.65
CA TYR A 69 -5.96 -15.52 3.90
C TYR A 69 -6.27 -17.00 4.11
N ASP A 70 -7.32 -17.29 4.87
CA ASP A 70 -7.93 -18.61 4.92
C ASP A 70 -8.85 -18.88 3.70
N ALA A 71 -9.40 -20.09 3.66
CA ALA A 71 -10.30 -20.55 2.59
C ALA A 71 -11.63 -19.78 2.51
N ILE A 72 -11.99 -19.01 3.54
CA ILE A 72 -13.20 -18.20 3.60
C ILE A 72 -12.91 -16.69 3.62
N ASN A 73 -11.74 -16.29 3.12
CA ASN A 73 -11.34 -14.90 2.88
C ASN A 73 -11.06 -14.06 4.12
N ARG A 74 -10.72 -14.66 5.26
CA ARG A 74 -10.26 -13.93 6.45
C ARG A 74 -8.74 -13.84 6.46
N VAL A 75 -8.19 -12.68 6.85
CA VAL A 75 -6.74 -12.52 7.03
C VAL A 75 -6.29 -13.41 8.18
N THR A 76 -5.28 -14.25 7.93
CA THR A 76 -4.65 -15.13 8.92
C THR A 76 -3.24 -14.70 9.27
N ASN A 77 -2.60 -13.91 8.39
CA ASN A 77 -1.25 -13.44 8.61
C ASN A 77 -1.04 -12.06 7.98
N VAL A 78 -0.28 -11.21 8.67
CA VAL A 78 0.23 -9.95 8.17
C VAL A 78 1.73 -9.97 8.30
N GLU A 79 2.41 -9.71 7.19
CA GLU A 79 3.86 -9.57 7.17
C GLU A 79 4.23 -8.20 6.64
N THR A 80 5.31 -7.63 7.18
CA THR A 80 5.84 -6.35 6.75
C THR A 80 7.30 -6.45 6.32
N SER A 81 7.75 -5.51 5.51
CA SER A 81 9.13 -5.46 5.04
C SER A 81 9.57 -4.04 4.71
N GLN A 82 10.86 -3.75 4.85
CA GLN A 82 11.47 -2.49 4.40
C GLN A 82 12.12 -2.61 3.01
N ASP A 83 12.37 -3.82 2.52
CA ASP A 83 13.09 -4.07 1.27
C ASP A 83 12.36 -4.99 0.28
N GLY A 84 11.22 -5.55 0.69
CA GLY A 84 10.43 -6.50 -0.08
C GLY A 84 11.07 -7.90 -0.19
N ILE A 85 12.24 -8.11 0.43
CA ILE A 85 13.03 -9.35 0.36
C ILE A 85 12.94 -10.09 1.70
N TYR A 86 13.24 -9.41 2.81
CA TYR A 86 13.13 -9.95 4.16
C TYR A 86 11.83 -9.50 4.79
N TRP A 87 11.05 -10.46 5.27
CA TRP A 87 9.70 -10.23 5.79
C TRP A 87 9.62 -10.60 7.26
N GLU A 88 9.05 -9.68 8.03
CA GLU A 88 8.78 -9.85 9.45
C GLU A 88 7.31 -10.18 9.66
N ASN A 89 7.05 -11.10 10.59
CA ASN A 89 5.68 -11.41 10.99
C ASN A 89 5.18 -10.32 11.94
N ASP A 90 4.22 -9.51 11.48
CA ASP A 90 3.66 -8.41 12.28
C ASP A 90 2.47 -8.89 13.10
N ALA A 91 1.61 -9.73 12.51
CA ALA A 91 0.49 -10.32 13.21
C ALA A 91 0.10 -11.69 12.65
N TYR A 92 -0.13 -12.64 13.56
CA TYR A 92 -0.79 -13.92 13.26
C TYR A 92 -2.18 -13.94 13.89
N LEU A 93 -3.19 -14.19 13.06
CA LEU A 93 -4.60 -14.21 13.46
C LEU A 93 -5.13 -15.64 13.39
N PRO A 94 -5.21 -16.35 14.53
CA PRO A 94 -5.71 -17.71 14.56
C PRO A 94 -7.19 -17.76 14.20
N VAL A 95 -7.54 -18.77 13.43
CA VAL A 95 -8.93 -19.11 13.13
C VAL A 95 -9.51 -19.84 14.35
N LEU A 96 -10.55 -19.26 14.97
CA LEU A 96 -11.37 -19.93 15.98
C LEU A 96 -12.32 -20.95 15.35
#